data_AF-A0A093QSX4-F1
#
_entry.id   AF-A0A093QSX4-F1
#
_cell.length_a   1.000
_cell.length_b   1.000
_cell.length_c   1.000
_cell.angle_alpha   90.00
_cell.angle_beta   90.00
_cell.angle_gamma   90.00
#
_symmetry.space_group_name_H-M   'P 1'
#
loop_
_entity.id
_entity.type
_entity.pdbx_description
1 polymer ?
#
loop_
_entity_poly.entity_id
_entity_poly.type
_entity_poly.pdbx_seq_one_letter_code
_entity_poly.pdbx_strand_id
1 'polypeptide(L)'
;GSAFLSAVFLALATYQSLYPLTLFAPALLYLLQRQFIPIKLKSKSFWLYTMQYAALYLCSLVVIICLSFFLLNSWDFIPSVYGFILSVPDLTPNIGLFWYFFAEMFEHFSLFFVCVFQINVFFYTIPLAIKLKEHPVFFMFVQIAIISIFKSYPTVGDIALYMAFLPVWNHLYRFLRNIFILSCVLIVCSLLFPVLWHLWIYAGSANSNFYYAITLTFNIGQILLISDYFYAFLRREYYLTHGLHLTRQDGTEAMLVLK
;
A
#
# COMPACT_ATOMS: atom_id res chain seq x y z
N GLY A 1 -5.44 -11.70 -17.64
CA GLY A 1 -6.36 -10.89 -16.79
C GLY A 1 -7.68 -10.57 -17.47
N SER A 2 -8.78 -11.16 -17.03
CA SER A 2 -10.11 -10.70 -17.42
C SER A 2 -10.45 -9.42 -16.65
N ALA A 3 -10.99 -8.39 -17.33
CA ALA A 3 -11.43 -7.15 -16.67
C ALA A 3 -12.55 -7.43 -15.65
N PHE A 4 -13.42 -8.40 -15.96
CA PHE A 4 -14.49 -8.83 -15.06
C PHE A 4 -13.93 -9.43 -13.77
N LEU A 5 -13.02 -10.41 -13.86
CA LEU A 5 -12.42 -11.03 -12.67
C LEU A 5 -11.66 -10.01 -11.83
N SER A 6 -10.93 -9.08 -12.47
CA SER A 6 -10.26 -7.99 -11.78
C SER A 6 -11.24 -7.12 -10.98
N ALA A 7 -12.37 -6.74 -11.59
CA ALA A 7 -13.41 -5.95 -10.94
C ALA A 7 -14.05 -6.70 -9.76
N VAL A 8 -14.38 -7.99 -9.93
CA VAL A 8 -14.99 -8.80 -8.87
C VAL A 8 -14.05 -9.00 -7.68
N PHE A 9 -12.77 -9.36 -7.91
CA PHE A 9 -11.82 -9.55 -6.81
C PHE A 9 -11.49 -8.23 -6.11
N LEU A 10 -11.40 -7.13 -6.86
CA LEU A 10 -11.24 -5.81 -6.27
C LEU A 10 -12.46 -5.43 -5.42
N ALA A 11 -13.67 -5.66 -5.90
CA ALA A 11 -14.91 -5.42 -5.14
C ALA A 11 -15.01 -6.27 -3.87
N LEU A 12 -14.55 -7.52 -3.93
CA LEU A 12 -14.50 -8.39 -2.76
C LEU A 12 -13.47 -7.89 -1.73
N ALA A 13 -12.30 -7.45 -2.18
CA ALA A 13 -11.27 -6.87 -1.32
C ALA A 13 -11.74 -5.55 -0.68
N THR A 14 -12.44 -4.69 -1.44
CA THR A 14 -12.98 -3.42 -0.95
C THR A 14 -14.18 -3.60 -0.03
N TYR A 15 -14.95 -4.66 -0.25
CA TYR A 15 -16.02 -5.05 0.65
C TYR A 15 -15.46 -5.47 2.03
N GLN A 16 -14.40 -6.29 2.04
CA GLN A 16 -13.78 -6.78 3.29
C GLN A 16 -13.01 -5.68 4.04
N SER A 17 -12.33 -4.79 3.32
CA SER A 17 -11.60 -3.68 3.92
C SER A 17 -11.69 -2.48 2.99
N LEU A 18 -11.81 -1.25 3.51
CA LEU A 18 -12.07 -0.09 2.65
C LEU A 18 -10.86 0.33 1.79
N TYR A 19 -9.63 0.11 2.29
CA TYR A 19 -8.38 0.62 1.71
C TYR A 19 -7.96 0.10 0.31
N PRO A 20 -8.20 -1.18 -0.04
CA PRO A 20 -7.99 -1.71 -1.40
C PRO A 20 -8.69 -0.94 -2.51
N LEU A 21 -9.61 -0.02 -2.20
CA LEU A 21 -10.22 0.88 -3.20
C LEU A 21 -9.16 1.64 -3.98
N THR A 22 -8.04 1.98 -3.33
CA THR A 22 -6.91 2.66 -3.97
C THR A 22 -6.23 1.82 -5.07
N LEU A 23 -6.39 0.48 -5.05
CA LEU A 23 -5.90 -0.42 -6.10
C LEU A 23 -6.73 -0.35 -7.39
N PHE A 24 -7.87 0.34 -7.39
CA PHE A 24 -8.63 0.63 -8.61
C PHE A 24 -7.77 1.36 -9.65
N ALA A 25 -6.99 2.36 -9.24
CA ALA A 25 -6.15 3.15 -10.13
C ALA A 25 -5.08 2.32 -10.86
N PRO A 26 -4.20 1.55 -10.18
CA PRO A 26 -3.23 0.70 -10.87
C PRO A 26 -3.90 -0.41 -11.70
N ALA A 27 -5.01 -0.99 -11.23
CA ALA A 27 -5.72 -2.02 -11.99
C ALA A 27 -6.30 -1.47 -13.31
N LEU A 28 -6.92 -0.29 -13.27
CA LEU A 28 -7.43 0.41 -14.45
C LEU A 28 -6.30 0.71 -15.45
N LEU A 29 -5.19 1.26 -14.98
CA LEU A 29 -4.03 1.59 -15.82
C LEU A 29 -3.45 0.33 -16.50
N TYR A 30 -3.32 -0.77 -15.75
CA TYR A 30 -2.89 -2.06 -16.32
C TYR A 30 -3.82 -2.56 -17.43
N LEU A 31 -5.13 -2.50 -17.22
CA LEU A 31 -6.11 -2.95 -18.21
C LEU A 31 -6.13 -2.05 -19.46
N LEU A 32 -6.00 -0.73 -19.28
CA LEU A 32 -5.90 0.22 -20.39
C LEU A 32 -4.67 -0.03 -21.27
N GLN A 33 -3.51 -0.25 -20.64
CA GLN A 33 -2.27 -0.58 -21.36
C GLN A 33 -2.41 -1.87 -22.16
N ARG A 34 -3.04 -2.89 -21.57
CA ARG A 34 -3.25 -4.17 -22.25
C ARG A 34 -4.18 -4.07 -23.46
N GLN A 35 -5.12 -3.14 -23.44
CA GLN A 35 -5.99 -2.85 -24.58
C GLN A 35 -5.39 -1.84 -25.57
N PHE A 36 -4.14 -1.43 -25.37
CA PHE A 36 -3.44 -0.42 -26.19
C PHE A 36 -4.20 0.91 -26.28
N ILE A 37 -5.00 1.25 -25.25
CA ILE A 37 -5.72 2.53 -25.20
C ILE A 37 -4.78 3.60 -24.66
N PRO A 38 -4.55 4.71 -25.39
CA PRO A 38 -3.66 5.76 -24.92
C PRO A 38 -4.23 6.46 -23.69
N ILE A 39 -3.39 6.65 -22.67
CA ILE A 39 -3.72 7.37 -21.43
C ILE A 39 -3.71 8.89 -21.73
N LYS A 40 -4.73 9.35 -22.45
CA LYS A 40 -4.96 10.76 -22.78
C LYS A 40 -6.32 11.16 -22.21
N LEU A 41 -6.36 12.15 -21.31
CA LEU A 41 -7.61 12.62 -20.69
C LEU A 41 -8.65 13.12 -21.70
N LYS A 42 -8.23 13.54 -22.91
CA LYS A 42 -9.13 13.99 -23.98
C LYS A 42 -9.72 12.84 -24.83
N SER A 43 -9.23 11.61 -24.66
CA SER A 43 -9.68 10.48 -25.47
C SER A 43 -11.05 9.96 -24.98
N LYS A 44 -12.04 9.92 -25.89
CA LYS A 44 -13.35 9.32 -25.60
C LYS A 44 -13.23 7.84 -25.22
N SER A 45 -12.34 7.10 -25.88
CA SER A 45 -12.14 5.67 -25.63
C SER A 45 -11.61 5.38 -24.22
N PHE A 46 -10.75 6.26 -23.69
CA PHE A 46 -10.26 6.17 -22.31
C PHE A 46 -11.41 6.31 -21.31
N TRP A 47 -12.26 7.32 -21.47
CA TRP A 47 -13.41 7.54 -20.59
C TRP A 47 -14.44 6.43 -20.70
N LEU A 48 -14.76 5.97 -21.91
CA LEU A 48 -15.70 4.86 -22.10
C LEU A 48 -15.22 3.59 -21.41
N TYR A 49 -13.95 3.21 -21.58
CA TYR A 49 -13.41 2.02 -20.92
C TYR A 49 -13.32 2.18 -19.40
N THR A 50 -12.92 3.36 -18.93
CA THR A 50 -12.89 3.67 -17.50
C THR A 50 -14.29 3.56 -16.88
N MET A 51 -15.31 4.10 -17.55
CA MET A 51 -16.70 3.99 -17.11
C MET A 51 -17.20 2.54 -17.14
N GLN A 52 -16.81 1.76 -18.16
CA GLN A 52 -17.16 0.35 -18.23
C GLN A 52 -16.53 -0.44 -17.07
N TYR A 53 -15.24 -0.24 -16.79
CA TYR A 53 -14.56 -0.90 -15.67
C TYR A 53 -15.11 -0.45 -14.31
N ALA A 54 -15.38 0.85 -14.14
CA ALA A 54 -16.01 1.39 -12.95
C ALA A 54 -17.42 0.81 -12.74
N ALA A 55 -18.21 0.69 -13.82
CA ALA A 55 -19.54 0.09 -13.75
C ALA A 55 -19.48 -1.39 -13.36
N LEU A 56 -18.53 -2.16 -13.90
CA LEU A 56 -18.32 -3.56 -13.51
C LEU A 56 -17.96 -3.67 -12.02
N TYR A 57 -17.01 -2.85 -11.56
CA TYR A 57 -16.59 -2.81 -10.16
C TYR A 57 -17.75 -2.42 -9.23
N LEU A 58 -18.44 -1.31 -9.50
CA LEU A 58 -19.57 -0.85 -8.69
C LEU A 58 -20.72 -1.85 -8.69
N CYS A 59 -21.05 -2.44 -9.84
CA CYS A 59 -22.08 -3.47 -9.93
C CYS A 59 -21.71 -4.70 -9.07
N SER A 60 -20.46 -5.19 -9.16
CA SER A 60 -20.02 -6.30 -8.32
C SER A 60 -20.05 -5.96 -6.82
N LEU A 61 -19.69 -4.74 -6.44
CA LEU A 61 -19.73 -4.26 -5.06
C LEU A 61 -21.17 -4.19 -4.54
N VAL A 62 -22.09 -3.61 -5.34
CA VAL A 62 -23.52 -3.56 -5.02
C VAL A 62 -24.10 -4.96 -4.86
N VAL A 63 -23.76 -5.90 -5.74
CA VAL A 63 -24.19 -7.30 -5.62
C VAL A 63 -23.74 -7.90 -4.29
N ILE A 64 -22.48 -7.71 -3.89
CA ILE A 64 -21.96 -8.24 -2.63
C ILE A 64 -22.66 -7.58 -1.42
N ILE A 65 -22.88 -6.27 -1.44
CA ILE A 65 -23.62 -5.55 -0.39
C ILE A 65 -25.07 -6.04 -0.30
N CYS A 66 -25.76 -6.21 -1.44
CA CYS A 66 -27.13 -6.73 -1.46
C CYS A 66 -27.18 -8.16 -0.92
N LEU A 67 -26.23 -9.02 -1.27
CA LEU A 67 -26.13 -10.38 -0.72
C LEU A 67 -25.95 -10.34 0.81
N SER A 68 -25.11 -9.43 1.31
CA SER A 68 -24.92 -9.23 2.75
C SER A 68 -26.21 -8.78 3.44
N PHE A 69 -26.93 -7.84 2.85
CA PHE A 69 -28.24 -7.39 3.34
C PHE A 69 -29.26 -8.53 3.38
N PHE A 70 -29.35 -9.36 2.33
CA PHE A 70 -30.25 -10.51 2.31
C PHE A 70 -29.90 -11.58 3.34
N LEU A 71 -28.60 -11.75 3.66
CA LEU A 71 -28.13 -12.71 4.67
C LEU A 71 -28.35 -12.22 6.10
N LEU A 72 -28.08 -10.94 6.38
CA LEU A 72 -28.15 -10.35 7.72
C LEU A 72 -29.51 -9.74 8.04
N ASN A 73 -30.33 -9.45 7.02
CA ASN A 73 -31.59 -8.70 7.11
C ASN A 73 -31.48 -7.34 7.82
N SER A 74 -30.28 -6.75 7.89
CA SER A 74 -30.06 -5.43 8.48
C SER A 74 -28.96 -4.68 7.74
N TRP A 75 -28.97 -3.34 7.89
CA TRP A 75 -27.91 -2.47 7.38
C TRP A 75 -26.82 -2.21 8.42
N ASP A 76 -26.92 -2.80 9.61
CA ASP A 76 -26.02 -2.53 10.74
C ASP A 76 -24.57 -2.92 10.46
N PHE A 77 -24.34 -3.84 9.52
CA PHE A 77 -22.99 -4.19 9.09
C PHE A 77 -22.22 -3.01 8.48
N ILE A 78 -22.89 -2.02 7.87
CA ILE A 78 -22.22 -0.85 7.28
C ILE A 78 -21.51 -0.01 8.35
N PRO A 79 -22.20 0.53 9.38
CA PRO A 79 -21.53 1.26 10.45
C PRO A 79 -20.60 0.35 11.25
N SER A 80 -20.94 -0.93 11.45
CA SER A 80 -20.07 -1.86 12.20
C SER A 80 -18.77 -2.23 11.48
N VAL A 81 -18.73 -2.23 10.14
CA VAL A 81 -17.52 -2.53 9.36
C VAL A 81 -16.82 -1.25 8.91
N TYR A 82 -17.48 -0.45 8.09
CA TYR A 82 -16.86 0.73 7.49
C TYR A 82 -16.78 1.89 8.48
N GLY A 83 -17.83 2.07 9.29
CA GLY A 83 -17.81 3.06 10.38
C GLY A 83 -16.68 2.76 11.36
N PHE A 84 -16.57 1.51 11.81
CA PHE A 84 -15.49 1.06 12.71
C PHE A 84 -14.09 1.27 12.14
N ILE A 85 -13.85 0.94 10.86
CA ILE A 85 -12.56 1.18 10.20
C ILE A 85 -12.23 2.66 10.18
N LEU A 86 -13.21 3.52 9.91
CA LEU A 86 -12.99 4.96 9.76
C LEU A 86 -12.86 5.68 11.10
N SER A 87 -13.67 5.34 12.10
CA SER A 87 -13.69 6.00 13.41
C SER A 87 -12.64 5.46 14.40
N VAL A 88 -12.10 4.26 14.14
CA VAL A 88 -11.05 3.59 14.93
C VAL A 88 -11.37 3.61 16.45
N PRO A 89 -12.53 3.07 16.87
CA PRO A 89 -12.97 3.13 18.26
C PRO A 89 -12.22 2.14 19.16
N ASP A 90 -11.68 1.05 18.58
CA ASP A 90 -10.88 0.09 19.31
C ASP A 90 -9.40 0.48 19.26
N LEU A 91 -8.81 0.64 20.44
CA LEU A 91 -7.40 0.99 20.64
C LEU A 91 -6.61 -0.17 21.24
N THR A 92 -7.11 -1.40 21.10
CA THR A 92 -6.35 -2.58 21.49
C THR A 92 -4.97 -2.60 20.81
N PRO A 93 -3.92 -3.01 21.56
CA PRO A 93 -2.57 -3.06 21.04
C PRO A 93 -2.45 -3.88 19.76
N ASN A 94 -1.88 -3.28 18.72
CA ASN A 94 -1.64 -3.93 17.43
C ASN A 94 -0.30 -3.46 16.83
N ILE A 95 0.03 -3.91 15.62
CA ILE A 95 1.28 -3.54 14.92
C ILE A 95 1.16 -2.25 14.09
N GLY A 96 0.04 -1.54 14.23
CA GLY A 96 -0.27 -0.32 13.50
C GLY A 96 0.08 0.96 14.24
N LEU A 97 -0.08 2.07 13.53
CA LEU A 97 0.23 3.41 14.02
C LEU A 97 -0.88 4.02 14.89
N PHE A 98 -2.12 3.51 14.78
CA PHE A 98 -3.28 4.18 15.35
C PHE A 98 -3.40 3.95 16.86
N TRP A 99 -3.40 2.70 17.32
CA TRP A 99 -3.82 2.32 18.67
C TRP A 99 -3.18 3.18 19.78
N TYR A 100 -1.86 3.33 19.77
CA TYR A 100 -1.16 4.05 20.85
C TYR A 100 -1.25 5.56 20.69
N PHE A 101 -1.15 6.07 19.46
CA PHE A 101 -1.26 7.50 19.19
C PHE A 101 -2.64 8.04 19.64
N PHE A 102 -3.71 7.31 19.33
CA PHE A 102 -5.06 7.69 19.75
C PHE A 102 -5.32 7.42 21.24
N ALA A 103 -4.62 6.46 21.86
CA ALA A 103 -4.71 6.23 23.30
C ALA A 103 -4.11 7.36 24.15
N GLU A 104 -3.04 8.01 23.66
CA GLU A 104 -2.41 9.15 24.35
C GLU A 104 -3.06 10.50 24.04
N MET A 105 -3.86 10.57 22.97
CA MET A 105 -4.42 11.83 22.49
C MET A 105 -5.73 12.20 23.19
N PHE A 106 -5.91 13.50 23.42
CA PHE A 106 -7.18 14.03 23.92
C PHE A 106 -8.32 13.81 22.92
N GLU A 107 -9.46 13.33 23.43
CA GLU A 107 -10.66 13.05 22.64
C GLU A 107 -11.13 14.24 21.79
N HIS A 108 -10.99 15.46 22.30
CA HIS A 108 -11.41 16.69 21.61
C HIS A 108 -10.70 16.89 20.26
N PHE A 109 -9.45 16.42 20.13
CA PHE A 109 -8.68 16.53 18.89
C PHE A 109 -8.70 15.24 18.06
N SER A 110 -9.25 14.15 18.60
CA SER A 110 -9.17 12.83 17.98
C SER A 110 -9.69 12.80 16.54
N LEU A 111 -10.87 13.39 16.30
CA LEU A 111 -11.50 13.42 14.98
C LEU A 111 -10.63 14.08 13.92
N PHE A 112 -9.91 15.15 14.26
CA PHE A 112 -9.00 15.80 13.32
C PHE A 112 -7.87 14.86 12.90
N PHE A 113 -7.23 14.18 13.86
CA PHE A 113 -6.13 13.26 13.56
C PHE A 113 -6.61 11.98 12.90
N VAL A 114 -7.80 11.47 13.22
CA VAL A 114 -8.43 10.36 12.48
C VAL A 114 -8.50 10.72 11.01
N CYS A 115 -9.07 11.89 10.68
CA CYS A 115 -9.17 12.36 9.30
C CYS A 115 -7.79 12.46 8.62
N VAL A 116 -6.79 13.03 9.29
CA VAL A 116 -5.42 13.15 8.75
C VAL A 116 -4.83 11.78 8.46
N PHE A 117 -4.91 10.84 9.40
CA PHE A 117 -4.35 9.50 9.23
C PHE A 117 -5.05 8.73 8.10
N GLN A 118 -6.38 8.78 8.03
CA GLN A 118 -7.15 8.09 6.98
C GLN A 118 -6.86 8.65 5.59
N ILE A 119 -6.75 9.98 5.45
CA ILE A 119 -6.49 10.64 4.15
C ILE A 119 -5.14 10.21 3.57
N ASN A 120 -4.12 9.96 4.40
CA ASN A 120 -2.78 9.59 3.91
C ASN A 120 -2.81 8.36 2.98
N VAL A 121 -3.65 7.35 3.25
CA VAL A 121 -3.77 6.16 2.39
C VAL A 121 -4.23 6.52 0.98
N PHE A 122 -5.18 7.46 0.88
CA PHE A 122 -5.76 7.87 -0.41
C PHE A 122 -4.90 8.90 -1.13
N PHE A 123 -4.29 9.83 -0.38
CA PHE A 123 -3.54 10.96 -0.92
C PHE A 123 -2.39 10.51 -1.83
N TYR A 124 -1.61 9.50 -1.44
CA TYR A 124 -0.49 9.01 -2.24
C TYR A 124 -0.90 8.39 -3.59
N THR A 125 -2.15 7.94 -3.74
CA THR A 125 -2.65 7.31 -4.97
C THR A 125 -2.55 8.26 -6.16
N ILE A 126 -2.82 9.55 -5.97
CA ILE A 126 -2.86 10.56 -7.04
C ILE A 126 -1.47 10.81 -7.65
N PRO A 127 -0.44 11.24 -6.88
CA PRO A 127 0.88 11.48 -7.44
C PRO A 127 1.52 10.19 -8.00
N LEU A 128 1.27 9.03 -7.38
CA LEU A 128 1.75 7.75 -7.89
C LEU A 128 1.10 7.38 -9.22
N ALA A 129 -0.21 7.61 -9.39
CA ALA A 129 -0.90 7.36 -10.65
C ALA A 129 -0.35 8.23 -11.79
N ILE A 130 0.05 9.48 -11.50
CA ILE A 130 0.68 10.37 -12.48
C ILE A 130 2.10 9.90 -12.82
N LYS A 131 2.90 9.58 -11.80
CA LYS A 131 4.32 9.26 -11.98
C LYS A 131 4.56 7.88 -12.59
N LEU A 132 3.78 6.89 -12.17
CA LEU A 132 3.93 5.47 -12.56
C LEU A 132 2.88 5.01 -13.58
N LYS A 133 2.29 5.93 -14.35
CA LYS A 133 1.27 5.61 -15.35
C LYS A 133 1.70 4.56 -16.38
N GLU A 134 3.00 4.51 -16.70
CA GLU A 134 3.59 3.55 -17.65
C GLU A 134 3.92 2.20 -17.00
N HIS A 135 3.96 2.14 -15.66
CA HIS A 135 4.38 0.98 -14.88
C HIS A 135 3.35 0.59 -13.81
N PRO A 136 2.14 0.18 -14.20
CA PRO A 136 1.02 -0.05 -13.27
C PRO A 136 1.24 -1.22 -12.30
N VAL A 137 2.08 -2.20 -12.65
CA VAL A 137 2.43 -3.32 -11.75
C VAL A 137 3.31 -2.84 -10.60
N PHE A 138 4.27 -1.95 -10.88
CA PHE A 138 5.09 -1.34 -9.84
C PHE A 138 4.25 -0.40 -8.97
N PHE A 139 3.31 0.33 -9.58
CA PHE A 139 2.34 1.14 -8.85
C PHE A 139 1.48 0.27 -7.90
N MET A 140 0.97 -0.87 -8.36
CA MET A 140 0.22 -1.79 -7.52
C MET A 140 1.06 -2.27 -6.32
N PHE A 141 2.33 -2.63 -6.53
CA PHE A 141 3.23 -3.03 -5.45
C PHE A 141 3.41 -1.93 -4.39
N VAL A 142 3.69 -0.70 -4.82
CA VAL A 142 3.84 0.45 -3.90
C VAL A 142 2.54 0.75 -3.16
N GLN A 143 1.39 0.67 -3.85
CA GLN A 143 0.09 0.94 -3.26
C GLN A 143 -0.30 -0.10 -2.20
N ILE A 144 -0.02 -1.40 -2.42
CA ILE A 144 -0.25 -2.45 -1.41
C ILE A 144 0.60 -2.17 -0.16
N ALA A 145 1.85 -1.74 -0.33
CA ALA A 145 2.71 -1.41 0.81
C ALA A 145 2.21 -0.16 1.57
N ILE A 146 1.75 0.88 0.87
CA ILE A 146 1.14 2.06 1.49
C ILE A 146 -0.11 1.67 2.29
N ILE A 147 -0.98 0.82 1.73
CA ILE A 147 -2.14 0.27 2.45
C ILE A 147 -1.66 -0.44 3.72
N SER A 148 -0.67 -1.32 3.62
CA SER A 148 -0.17 -2.09 4.77
C SER A 148 0.37 -1.21 5.91
N ILE A 149 1.03 -0.09 5.58
CA ILE A 149 1.65 0.82 6.55
C ILE A 149 0.61 1.72 7.23
N PHE A 150 -0.33 2.25 6.45
CA PHE A 150 -1.26 3.30 6.92
C PHE A 150 -2.68 2.80 7.21
N LYS A 151 -2.96 1.50 7.07
CA LYS A 151 -4.24 0.88 7.47
C LYS A 151 -4.45 1.04 8.97
N SER A 152 -5.69 1.32 9.40
CA SER A 152 -6.02 1.54 10.83
C SER A 152 -5.79 0.31 11.71
N TYR A 153 -6.13 -0.87 11.20
CA TYR A 153 -5.94 -2.16 11.87
C TYR A 153 -5.11 -3.09 10.99
N PRO A 154 -3.78 -2.89 10.91
CA PRO A 154 -2.92 -3.71 10.08
C PRO A 154 -2.69 -5.06 10.74
N THR A 155 -2.62 -6.09 9.91
CA THR A 155 -2.33 -7.46 10.30
C THR A 155 -0.97 -7.88 9.73
N VAL A 156 -0.37 -8.92 10.31
CA VAL A 156 0.87 -9.50 9.78
C VAL A 156 0.70 -9.97 8.32
N GLY A 157 -0.52 -10.38 7.95
CA GLY A 157 -0.86 -10.76 6.58
C GLY A 157 -0.75 -9.62 5.57
N ASP A 158 -1.10 -8.39 5.96
CA ASP A 158 -0.97 -7.21 5.09
C ASP A 158 0.49 -6.94 4.73
N ILE A 159 1.38 -7.11 5.72
CA ILE A 159 2.84 -6.92 5.56
C ILE A 159 3.44 -8.06 4.75
N ALA A 160 3.08 -9.31 5.09
CA ALA A 160 3.53 -10.49 4.38
C ALA A 160 3.18 -10.44 2.89
N LEU A 161 2.01 -9.90 2.55
CA LEU A 161 1.56 -9.76 1.17
C LEU A 161 2.51 -8.91 0.33
N TYR A 162 2.84 -7.68 0.77
CA TYR A 162 3.74 -6.83 -0.02
C TYR A 162 5.19 -7.34 0.02
N MET A 163 5.62 -7.91 1.15
CA MET A 163 6.96 -8.50 1.28
C MET A 163 7.15 -9.68 0.31
N ALA A 164 6.10 -10.47 0.06
CA ALA A 164 6.13 -11.56 -0.90
C ALA A 164 6.34 -11.10 -2.35
N PHE A 165 6.06 -9.83 -2.66
CA PHE A 165 6.33 -9.25 -3.98
C PHE A 165 7.77 -8.73 -4.15
N LEU A 166 8.58 -8.62 -3.09
CA LEU A 166 9.97 -8.13 -3.20
C LEU A 166 10.85 -8.94 -4.18
N PRO A 167 10.77 -10.29 -4.26
CA PRO A 167 11.57 -11.07 -5.20
C PRO A 167 11.24 -10.79 -6.67
N VAL A 168 10.00 -10.34 -6.98
CA VAL A 168 9.59 -9.95 -8.34
C VAL A 168 10.43 -8.78 -8.85
N TRP A 169 10.95 -7.96 -7.95
CA TRP A 169 11.76 -6.78 -8.24
C TRP A 169 13.27 -7.03 -8.07
N ASN A 170 13.74 -8.27 -8.21
CA ASN A 170 15.16 -8.64 -8.08
C ASN A 170 16.11 -7.79 -8.94
N HIS A 171 15.67 -7.32 -10.11
CA HIS A 171 16.44 -6.48 -11.01
C HIS A 171 16.74 -5.09 -10.43
N LEU A 172 16.00 -4.66 -9.40
CA LEU A 172 16.26 -3.42 -8.68
C LEU A 172 17.32 -3.57 -7.59
N TYR A 173 17.68 -4.81 -7.19
CA TYR A 173 18.58 -5.04 -6.05
C TYR A 173 19.96 -4.40 -6.22
N ARG A 174 20.43 -4.27 -7.47
CA ARG A 174 21.69 -3.59 -7.79
C ARG A 174 21.64 -2.07 -7.52
N PHE A 175 20.46 -1.47 -7.52
CA PHE A 175 20.26 -0.04 -7.34
C PHE A 175 19.83 0.34 -5.91
N LEU A 176 19.47 -0.64 -5.07
CA LEU A 176 19.15 -0.43 -3.66
C LEU A 176 20.39 0.02 -2.88
N ARG A 177 20.24 1.02 -2.01
CA ARG A 177 21.35 1.58 -1.25
C ARG A 177 21.42 1.04 0.17
N ASN A 178 20.27 0.92 0.83
CA ASN A 178 20.20 0.70 2.28
C ASN A 178 19.57 -0.65 2.65
N ILE A 179 19.37 -1.54 1.68
CA ILE A 179 18.64 -2.81 1.86
C ILE A 179 19.19 -3.67 3.01
N PHE A 180 20.51 -3.74 3.21
CA PHE A 180 21.10 -4.51 4.30
C PHE A 180 20.68 -3.98 5.67
N ILE A 181 20.86 -2.68 5.90
CA ILE A 181 20.52 -2.01 7.16
C ILE A 181 19.02 -2.14 7.43
N LEU A 182 18.19 -1.88 6.42
CA LEU A 182 16.74 -1.96 6.54
C LEU A 182 16.26 -3.39 6.84
N SER A 183 16.87 -4.40 6.22
CA SER A 183 16.55 -5.81 6.50
C SER A 183 16.89 -6.17 7.95
N CYS A 184 18.06 -5.76 8.44
CA CYS A 184 18.45 -5.97 9.83
C CYS A 184 17.48 -5.30 10.80
N VAL A 185 17.09 -4.05 10.55
CA VAL A 185 16.11 -3.32 11.39
C VAL A 185 14.78 -4.06 11.44
N LEU A 186 14.24 -4.49 10.29
CA LEU A 186 12.96 -5.20 10.23
C LEU A 186 13.02 -6.55 10.94
N ILE A 187 14.12 -7.31 10.81
CA ILE A 187 14.32 -8.59 11.51
C ILE A 187 14.39 -8.36 13.03
N VAL A 188 15.18 -7.39 13.48
CA VAL A 188 15.32 -7.07 14.91
C VAL A 188 13.98 -6.63 15.49
N CYS A 189 13.24 -5.74 14.83
CA CYS A 189 11.90 -5.36 15.27
C CYS A 189 10.95 -6.56 15.35
N SER A 190 10.99 -7.46 14.36
CA SER A 190 10.15 -8.65 14.32
C SER A 190 10.41 -9.60 15.50
N LEU A 191 11.68 -9.76 15.88
CA LEU A 191 12.08 -10.55 17.05
C LEU A 191 11.71 -9.86 18.38
N LEU A 192 11.79 -8.52 18.43
CA LEU A 192 11.48 -7.76 19.63
C LEU A 192 9.99 -7.66 19.93
N PHE A 193 9.09 -7.75 18.93
CA PHE A 193 7.64 -7.72 19.16
C PHE A 193 7.16 -8.71 20.23
N PRO A 194 7.39 -10.04 20.12
CA PRO A 194 6.93 -10.99 21.13
C PRO A 194 7.64 -10.82 22.48
N VAL A 195 8.91 -10.39 22.48
CA VAL A 195 9.69 -10.16 23.69
C VAL A 195 9.12 -9.00 24.50
N LEU A 196 8.90 -7.86 23.85
CA LEU A 196 8.33 -6.67 24.50
C LEU A 196 6.86 -6.86 24.86
N TRP A 197 6.10 -7.60 24.05
CA TRP A 197 4.75 -8.03 24.42
C TRP A 197 4.77 -8.82 25.73
N HIS A 198 5.67 -9.80 25.84
CA HIS A 198 5.76 -10.62 27.03
C HIS A 198 6.20 -9.84 28.27
N LEU A 199 7.21 -8.97 28.11
CA LEU A 199 7.71 -8.10 29.18
C LEU A 199 6.64 -7.13 29.69
N TRP A 200 5.78 -6.65 28.80
CA TRP A 200 4.70 -5.75 29.16
C TRP A 200 3.51 -6.46 29.80
N ILE A 201 2.96 -7.49 29.15
CA ILE A 201 1.71 -8.13 29.58
C ILE A 201 1.92 -9.11 30.73
N TYR A 202 2.99 -9.92 30.69
CA TYR A 202 3.18 -11.02 31.65
C TYR A 202 4.22 -10.69 32.73
N ALA A 203 5.36 -10.11 32.35
CA ALA A 203 6.43 -9.83 33.31
C ALA A 203 6.23 -8.52 34.09
N GLY A 204 5.45 -7.57 33.56
CA GLY A 204 5.23 -6.25 34.16
C GLY A 204 6.47 -5.37 34.26
N SER A 205 7.57 -5.74 33.61
CA SER A 205 8.86 -5.03 33.66
C SER A 205 9.03 -4.01 32.53
N ALA A 206 8.12 -4.00 31.56
CA ALA A 206 8.04 -3.00 30.50
C ALA A 206 6.62 -2.42 30.43
N ASN A 207 6.48 -1.22 29.85
CA ASN A 207 5.18 -0.59 29.58
C ASN A 207 4.88 -0.56 28.07
N SER A 208 3.63 -0.24 27.71
CA SER A 208 3.09 -0.05 26.36
C SER A 208 3.99 0.79 25.45
N ASN A 209 4.62 1.82 26.02
CA ASN A 209 5.58 2.70 25.34
C ASN A 209 6.69 1.94 24.60
N PHE A 210 7.27 0.90 25.21
CA PHE A 210 8.35 0.14 24.57
C PHE A 210 7.83 -0.66 23.38
N TYR A 211 6.67 -1.29 23.52
CA TYR A 211 6.04 -2.04 22.46
C TYR A 211 5.67 -1.12 21.28
N TYR A 212 5.12 0.06 21.57
CA TYR A 212 4.82 1.05 20.54
C TYR A 212 6.07 1.65 19.88
N ALA A 213 7.15 1.90 20.63
CA ALA A 213 8.40 2.40 20.06
C ALA A 213 9.00 1.45 19.00
N ILE A 214 8.94 0.12 19.25
CA ILE A 214 9.33 -0.87 18.24
C ILE A 214 8.34 -0.91 17.08
N THR A 215 7.04 -0.77 17.34
CA THR A 215 6.02 -0.65 16.29
C THR A 215 6.29 0.53 15.35
N LEU A 216 6.65 1.69 15.90
CA LEU A 216 6.99 2.89 15.15
C LEU A 216 8.29 2.69 14.34
N THR A 217 9.32 2.12 14.96
CA THR A 217 10.60 1.81 14.28
C THR A 217 10.39 0.83 13.13
N PHE A 218 9.56 -0.18 13.33
CA PHE A 218 9.21 -1.15 12.30
C PHE A 218 8.49 -0.49 11.12
N ASN A 219 7.49 0.36 11.38
CA ASN A 219 6.78 1.10 10.33
C ASN A 219 7.71 2.08 9.58
N ILE A 220 8.61 2.79 10.27
CA ILE A 220 9.65 3.60 9.62
C ILE A 220 10.54 2.74 8.73
N GLY A 221 10.96 1.56 9.20
CA GLY A 221 11.72 0.60 8.41
C GLY A 221 11.00 0.20 7.12
N GLN A 222 9.67 -0.04 7.19
CA GLN A 222 8.85 -0.34 6.02
C GLN A 222 8.77 0.84 5.04
N ILE A 223 8.55 2.07 5.55
CA ILE A 223 8.51 3.29 4.72
C ILE A 223 9.84 3.50 3.99
N LEU A 224 10.96 3.35 4.70
CA LEU A 224 12.30 3.49 4.12
C LEU A 224 12.60 2.40 3.10
N LEU A 225 12.14 1.17 3.34
CA LEU A 225 12.27 0.07 2.39
C LEU A 225 11.55 0.40 1.08
N ILE A 226 10.26 0.76 1.15
CA ILE A 226 9.47 1.10 -0.04
C ILE A 226 10.03 2.31 -0.76
N SER A 227 10.55 3.30 -0.01
CA SER A 227 11.21 4.47 -0.59
C SER A 227 12.50 4.11 -1.32
N ASP A 228 13.31 3.19 -0.79
CA ASP A 228 14.54 2.70 -1.46
C ASP A 228 14.19 1.94 -2.76
N TYR A 229 13.15 1.11 -2.74
CA TYR A 229 12.64 0.44 -3.97
C TYR A 229 12.10 1.44 -4.99
N PHE A 230 11.34 2.45 -4.56
CA PHE A 230 10.81 3.49 -5.44
C PHE A 230 11.93 4.31 -6.07
N TYR A 231 12.93 4.70 -5.28
CA TYR A 231 14.11 5.43 -5.77
C TYR A 231 14.95 4.57 -6.73
N ALA A 232 15.19 3.29 -6.39
CA ALA A 232 15.91 2.34 -7.24
C ALA A 232 15.19 2.15 -8.60
N PHE A 233 13.87 2.08 -8.59
CA PHE A 233 13.06 1.99 -9.80
C PHE A 233 13.23 3.23 -10.70
N LEU A 234 13.06 4.43 -10.14
CA LEU A 234 13.23 5.68 -10.89
C LEU A 234 14.66 5.84 -11.41
N ARG A 235 15.66 5.46 -10.62
CA ARG A 235 17.06 5.51 -11.02
C ARG A 235 17.33 4.57 -12.19
N ARG A 236 16.76 3.36 -12.17
CA ARG A 236 16.85 2.41 -13.30
C ARG A 236 16.18 2.98 -14.55
N GLU A 237 14.98 3.54 -14.43
CA GLU A 237 14.27 4.15 -15.55
C GLU A 237 15.04 5.33 -16.16
N TYR A 238 15.68 6.14 -15.30
CA TYR A 238 16.56 7.22 -15.74
C TYR A 238 17.76 6.69 -16.53
N TYR A 239 18.42 5.63 -16.05
CA TYR A 239 19.54 5.02 -16.77
C TYR A 239 19.12 4.33 -18.07
N LEU A 240 17.91 3.79 -18.15
CA LEU A 240 17.38 3.22 -19.40
C LEU A 240 17.11 4.29 -20.45
N THR A 241 16.67 5.48 -20.04
CA THR A 241 16.31 6.58 -20.94
C THR A 241 17.50 7.44 -21.36
N HIS A 242 18.43 7.73 -20.45
CA HIS A 242 19.57 8.62 -20.70
C HIS A 242 20.89 7.86 -20.93
N GLY A 243 20.87 6.54 -20.80
CA GLY A 243 22.06 5.69 -20.86
C GLY A 243 22.89 5.72 -19.57
N LEU A 244 23.64 4.66 -19.34
CA LEU A 244 24.74 4.68 -18.36
C LEU A 244 25.98 5.25 -19.05
N HIS A 245 26.49 6.38 -18.58
CA HIS A 245 27.86 6.82 -18.89
C HIS A 245 28.82 5.86 -18.20
N LEU A 246 29.30 4.85 -18.93
CA LEU A 246 30.40 4.00 -18.47
C LEU A 246 31.68 4.52 -19.10
N THR A 247 32.65 4.88 -18.29
CA THR A 247 34.03 5.07 -18.76
C THR A 247 34.62 3.70 -19.05
N ARG A 248 34.98 3.45 -20.32
CA ARG A 248 35.72 2.24 -20.73
C ARG A 248 37.13 2.29 -20.12
N GLN A 249 37.80 1.14 -19.99
CA GLN A 249 39.20 1.08 -19.53
C GLN A 249 40.16 1.93 -20.40
N ASP A 250 39.75 2.30 -21.62
CA ASP A 250 40.48 3.17 -22.55
C ASP A 250 40.20 4.68 -22.37
N GLY A 251 39.44 5.09 -21.34
CA GLY A 251 39.09 6.51 -21.10
C GLY A 251 38.04 7.10 -22.04
N THR A 252 37.45 6.28 -22.92
CA THR A 252 36.35 6.68 -23.81
C THR A 252 34.99 6.47 -23.15
N GLU A 253 34.10 7.45 -23.27
CA GLU A 253 32.72 7.35 -22.77
C GLU A 253 31.92 6.38 -23.63
N ALA A 254 31.46 5.28 -23.02
CA ALA A 254 30.54 4.34 -23.63
C ALA A 254 29.15 4.54 -23.02
N MET A 255 28.18 4.92 -23.85
CA MET A 255 26.78 5.02 -23.44
C MET A 255 26.06 3.72 -23.80
N LEU A 256 25.70 2.92 -22.79
CA LEU A 256 24.82 1.77 -22.98
C LEU A 256 23.38 2.27 -23.01
N VAL A 257 22.81 2.36 -24.21
CA VAL A 257 21.37 2.62 -24.44
C VAL A 257 20.73 1.32 -24.90
N LEU A 258 19.69 0.87 -24.19
CA LEU A 258 18.81 -0.19 -24.71
C LEU A 258 17.81 0.48 -25.65
N LYS A 259 17.97 0.22 -26.95
CA LYS A 259 16.99 0.59 -27.98
C LYS A 259 15.76 -0.31 -27.90
#